data_AF-A0A7S1NAW8-F1
#
_entry.id   AF-A0A7S1NAW8-F1
#
_cell.length_a   1.000
_cell.length_b   1.000
_cell.length_c   1.000
_cell.angle_alpha   90.00
_cell.angle_beta   90.00
_cell.angle_gamma   90.00
#
_symmetry.space_group_name_H-M   'P 1'
#
loop_
_entity.id
_entity.type
_entity.pdbx_description
1 polymer ?
#
loop_
_entity_poly.entity_id
_entity_poly.type
_entity_poly.pdbx_seq_one_letter_code
_entity_poly.pdbx_strand_id
1 'polypeptide(L)'
;SCAVPEEWTHLLHQLSWEAIAAMAQGIVQADWPASLQHFVMTAARLALQYPPKSTQGPARRLPNPLRVGLAPKKEHEVERMAALVADVASACGTDCVVDLGCGEGYLTQALSFMYGLRVTGVDCQEDRKAG
;
A
#
# COMPACT_ATOMS: atom_id res chain seq x y z
N SER A 1 10.01 -20.99 8.43
CA SER A 1 8.54 -21.03 8.57
C SER A 1 8.15 -20.04 9.64
N CYS A 2 7.14 -19.20 9.39
CA CYS A 2 6.62 -18.28 10.41
C CYS A 2 5.52 -19.04 11.16
N ALA A 3 5.87 -19.66 12.29
CA ALA A 3 4.91 -20.34 13.15
C ALA A 3 4.44 -19.36 14.25
N VAL A 4 3.16 -19.40 14.58
CA VAL A 4 2.62 -18.67 15.74
C VAL A 4 3.21 -19.31 17.00
N PRO A 5 3.80 -18.53 17.94
CA PRO A 5 4.29 -19.06 19.21
C PRO A 5 3.21 -19.83 19.96
N GLU A 6 3.58 -21.01 20.48
CA GLU A 6 2.64 -21.93 21.16
C GLU A 6 1.91 -21.28 22.34
N GLU A 7 2.61 -20.39 23.06
CA GLU A 7 2.08 -19.59 24.17
C GLU A 7 0.96 -18.62 23.75
N TRP A 8 0.86 -18.24 22.47
CA TRP A 8 -0.22 -17.38 21.97
C TRP A 8 -1.44 -18.20 21.57
N THR A 9 -1.23 -19.42 21.07
CA THR A 9 -2.25 -20.22 20.38
C THR A 9 -3.50 -20.44 21.23
N HIS A 10 -3.34 -20.87 22.48
CA HIS A 10 -4.46 -21.13 23.38
C HIS A 10 -5.29 -19.86 23.64
N LEU A 11 -4.62 -18.73 23.87
CA LEU A 11 -5.29 -17.45 24.10
C LEU A 11 -6.03 -16.98 22.84
N LEU A 12 -5.37 -17.00 21.68
CA LEU A 12 -5.92 -16.51 20.42
C LEU A 12 -7.20 -17.26 20.01
N HIS A 13 -7.29 -18.57 20.30
CA HIS A 13 -8.50 -19.35 20.04
C HIS A 13 -9.70 -18.98 20.94
N GLN A 14 -9.45 -18.30 22.06
CA GLN A 14 -10.47 -17.95 23.06
C GLN A 14 -10.89 -16.48 22.97
N LEU A 15 -10.18 -15.67 22.18
CA LEU A 15 -10.52 -14.25 22.02
C LEU A 15 -11.85 -14.09 21.29
N SER A 16 -12.69 -13.19 21.80
CA SER A 16 -13.85 -12.72 21.06
C SER A 16 -13.43 -11.84 19.88
N TRP A 17 -14.36 -11.62 18.95
CA TRP A 17 -14.14 -10.71 17.82
C TRP A 17 -13.79 -9.29 18.30
N GLU A 18 -14.44 -8.80 19.36
CA GLU A 18 -14.18 -7.47 19.93
C GLU A 18 -12.74 -7.38 20.45
N ALA A 19 -12.24 -8.44 21.11
CA ALA A 19 -10.87 -8.49 21.60
C ALA A 19 -9.85 -8.54 20.44
N ILE A 20 -10.16 -9.26 19.36
CA ILE A 20 -9.32 -9.28 18.15
C ILE A 20 -9.31 -7.91 17.46
N ALA A 21 -10.45 -7.24 17.36
CA ALA A 21 -10.54 -5.91 16.77
C ALA A 21 -9.78 -4.87 17.61
N ALA A 22 -9.86 -4.94 18.94
CA ALA A 22 -9.09 -4.12 19.85
C ALA A 22 -7.57 -4.39 19.72
N MET A 23 -7.18 -5.66 19.63
CA MET A 23 -5.79 -6.07 19.37
C MET A 23 -5.23 -5.46 18.08
N ALA A 24 -6.01 -5.48 16.99
CA ALA A 24 -5.61 -4.89 15.72
C ALA A 24 -5.42 -3.36 15.79
N GLN A 25 -6.02 -2.72 16.79
CA GLN A 25 -5.84 -1.30 17.09
C GLN A 25 -4.71 -1.04 18.11
N GLY A 26 -3.98 -2.07 18.53
CA GLY A 26 -2.88 -1.97 19.49
C GLY A 26 -3.29 -2.05 20.96
N ILE A 27 -4.53 -2.41 21.25
CA ILE A 27 -5.03 -2.55 22.63
C ILE A 27 -4.72 -3.96 23.13
N VAL A 28 -4.05 -4.06 24.28
CA VAL A 28 -3.63 -5.33 24.90
C VAL A 28 -4.26 -5.48 26.29
N GLN A 29 -4.44 -6.72 26.76
CA GLN A 29 -4.91 -7.01 28.11
C GLN A 29 -3.74 -7.46 29.00
N ALA A 30 -3.82 -7.14 30.30
CA ALA A 30 -2.71 -7.34 31.24
C ALA A 30 -2.38 -8.83 31.51
N ASP A 31 -3.37 -9.70 31.35
CA ASP A 31 -3.29 -11.15 31.54
C ASP A 31 -2.73 -11.90 30.32
N TRP A 32 -2.46 -11.21 29.22
CA TRP A 32 -1.87 -11.83 28.03
C TRP A 32 -0.38 -12.15 28.21
N PRO A 33 0.17 -13.14 27.48
CA PRO A 33 1.61 -13.38 27.45
C PRO A 33 2.40 -12.11 27.09
N ALA A 34 3.47 -11.83 27.83
CA ALA A 34 4.25 -10.60 27.66
C ALA A 34 4.82 -10.44 26.23
N SER A 35 5.17 -11.55 25.57
CA SER A 35 5.63 -11.58 24.19
C SER A 35 4.54 -11.16 23.19
N LEU A 36 3.29 -11.55 23.42
CA LEU A 36 2.14 -11.13 22.60
C LEU A 36 1.86 -9.65 22.81
N GLN A 37 1.87 -9.17 24.06
CA GLN A 37 1.71 -7.75 24.36
C GLN A 37 2.79 -6.92 23.64
N HIS A 38 4.04 -7.34 23.74
CA HIS A 38 5.16 -6.69 23.06
C HIS A 38 5.01 -6.70 21.54
N PHE A 39 4.57 -7.81 20.96
CA PHE A 39 4.32 -7.93 19.53
C PHE A 39 3.22 -6.94 19.07
N VAL A 40 2.07 -6.93 19.73
CA VAL A 40 0.93 -6.07 19.39
C VAL A 40 1.31 -4.59 19.53
N MET A 41 1.99 -4.21 20.62
CA MET A 41 2.46 -2.84 20.83
C MET A 41 3.49 -2.42 19.77
N THR A 42 4.40 -3.32 19.40
CA THR A 42 5.39 -3.06 18.35
C THR A 42 4.72 -2.91 17.00
N ALA A 43 3.77 -3.79 16.67
CA ALA A 43 2.99 -3.71 15.45
C ALA A 43 2.19 -2.40 15.36
N ALA A 44 1.52 -2.00 16.44
CA ALA A 44 0.77 -0.74 16.51
C ALA A 44 1.67 0.49 16.37
N ARG A 45 2.87 0.46 16.98
CA ARG A 45 3.86 1.54 16.84
C ARG A 45 4.42 1.64 15.41
N LEU A 46 4.60 0.51 14.75
CA LEU A 46 5.10 0.43 13.37
C LEU A 46 4.01 0.61 12.32
N ALA A 47 2.73 0.50 12.72
CA ALA A 47 1.62 0.70 11.83
C ALA A 47 1.67 2.11 11.26
N LEU A 48 1.64 2.21 9.94
CA LEU A 48 1.48 3.48 9.28
C LEU A 48 0.13 4.06 9.73
N GLN A 49 0.16 5.23 10.37
CA GLN A 49 -1.05 5.97 10.67
C GLN A 49 -1.72 6.28 9.34
N TYR A 50 -2.76 5.53 8.99
CA TYR A 50 -3.57 5.83 7.81
C TYR A 50 -4.24 7.18 8.10
N PRO A 51 -3.87 8.29 7.43
CA PRO A 51 -4.65 9.50 7.61
C PRO A 51 -6.09 9.18 7.19
N PRO A 52 -7.09 9.74 7.91
CA PRO A 52 -8.49 9.57 7.54
C PRO A 52 -8.63 9.95 6.06
N LYS A 53 -9.40 9.13 5.31
CA LYS A 53 -9.63 9.24 3.85
C LYS A 53 -9.29 10.64 3.36
N SER A 54 -8.06 10.82 2.85
CA SER A 54 -7.69 12.10 2.30
C SER A 54 -8.73 12.43 1.24
N THR A 55 -9.27 13.65 1.29
CA THR A 55 -10.05 14.21 0.20
C THR A 55 -9.07 14.42 -0.94
N GLN A 56 -8.71 13.33 -1.61
CA GLN A 56 -7.93 13.38 -2.84
C GLN A 56 -8.78 14.18 -3.81
N GLY A 57 -8.17 15.19 -4.43
CA GLY A 57 -8.79 15.93 -5.52
C GLY A 57 -9.24 14.96 -6.63
N PRO A 58 -10.10 15.41 -7.56
CA PRO A 58 -10.58 14.54 -8.62
C PRO A 58 -9.40 14.00 -9.44
N ALA A 59 -9.18 12.69 -9.37
CA ALA A 59 -8.15 12.02 -10.17
C ALA A 59 -8.49 12.17 -11.67
N ARG A 60 -7.47 12.46 -12.47
CA ARG A 60 -7.63 12.48 -13.93
C ARG A 60 -7.91 11.08 -14.44
N ARG A 61 -8.90 10.96 -15.33
CA ARG A 61 -9.22 9.70 -16.00
C ARG A 61 -8.08 9.24 -16.91
N LEU A 62 -7.73 7.95 -16.88
CA LEU A 62 -6.73 7.41 -17.79
C LEU A 62 -7.21 7.55 -19.25
N PRO A 63 -6.33 7.95 -20.19
CA PRO A 63 -6.65 7.94 -21.61
C PRO A 63 -6.74 6.49 -22.11
N ASN A 64 -7.55 6.26 -23.16
CA ASN A 64 -7.82 4.90 -23.68
C ASN A 64 -6.58 4.02 -23.93
N PRO A 65 -5.46 4.51 -24.50
CA PRO A 65 -4.26 3.69 -24.70
C PRO A 65 -3.69 3.10 -23.41
N LEU A 66 -3.87 3.80 -22.29
CA LEU A 66 -3.38 3.37 -20.98
C LEU A 66 -4.38 2.51 -20.21
N ARG A 67 -5.62 2.35 -20.72
CA ARG A 67 -6.70 1.58 -20.06
C ARG A 67 -6.80 0.14 -20.55
N VAL A 68 -6.22 -0.17 -21.70
CA VAL A 68 -6.36 -1.49 -22.33
C VAL A 68 -5.80 -2.57 -21.40
N GLY A 69 -6.61 -3.57 -21.08
CA GLY A 69 -6.25 -4.69 -20.20
C GLY A 69 -6.33 -4.42 -18.70
N LEU A 70 -6.73 -3.22 -18.26
CA LEU A 70 -6.95 -2.92 -16.84
C LEU A 70 -8.34 -3.33 -16.38
N ALA A 71 -8.40 -4.06 -15.26
CA ALA A 71 -9.65 -4.22 -14.52
C ALA A 71 -10.09 -2.87 -13.91
N PRO A 72 -11.40 -2.60 -13.75
CA PRO A 72 -11.89 -1.30 -13.26
C PRO A 72 -11.29 -0.85 -11.92
N LYS A 73 -11.03 -1.78 -11.00
CA LYS A 73 -10.36 -1.48 -9.72
C LYS A 73 -8.93 -0.98 -9.92
N LYS A 74 -8.17 -1.66 -10.80
CA LYS A 74 -6.78 -1.32 -11.09
C LYS A 74 -6.68 0.01 -11.85
N GLU A 75 -7.61 0.27 -12.77
CA GLU A 75 -7.77 1.59 -13.41
C GLU A 75 -7.94 2.68 -12.35
N HIS A 76 -8.93 2.54 -11.46
CA HIS A 76 -9.21 3.52 -10.42
C HIS A 76 -8.00 3.76 -9.50
N GLU A 77 -7.30 2.70 -9.08
CA GLU A 77 -6.08 2.79 -8.25
C GLU A 77 -4.95 3.55 -8.95
N VAL A 78 -4.70 3.27 -10.23
CA VAL A 78 -3.66 3.97 -11.03
C VAL A 78 -4.00 5.46 -11.16
N GLU A 79 -5.26 5.81 -11.46
CA GLU A 79 -5.68 7.22 -11.58
C GLU A 79 -5.40 8.02 -10.30
N ARG A 80 -5.79 7.47 -9.15
CA ARG A 80 -5.62 8.13 -7.85
C ARG A 80 -4.16 8.23 -7.45
N MET A 81 -3.40 7.15 -7.63
CA MET A 81 -1.98 7.13 -7.29
C MET A 81 -1.19 8.10 -8.17
N ALA A 82 -1.48 8.16 -9.46
CA ALA A 82 -0.79 9.05 -10.38
C ALA A 82 -1.02 10.53 -10.04
N ALA A 83 -2.26 10.90 -9.68
CA ALA A 83 -2.57 12.26 -9.20
C ALA A 83 -1.80 12.59 -7.91
N LEU A 84 -1.83 11.69 -6.93
CA LEU A 84 -1.12 11.89 -5.66
C LEU A 84 0.38 12.08 -5.84
N VAL A 85 1.02 11.22 -6.65
CA VAL A 85 2.46 11.30 -6.91
C VAL A 85 2.81 12.59 -7.65
N ALA A 86 1.96 13.04 -8.59
CA ALA A 86 2.16 14.30 -9.28
C ALA A 86 2.07 15.52 -8.33
N ASP A 87 1.11 15.51 -7.41
CA ASP A 87 0.98 16.56 -6.38
C ASP A 87 2.22 16.59 -5.47
N VAL A 88 2.70 15.42 -5.04
CA VAL A 88 3.92 15.31 -4.22
C VAL A 88 5.15 15.76 -5.01
N ALA A 89 5.29 15.35 -6.27
CA ALA A 89 6.41 15.74 -7.13
C ALA A 89 6.44 17.27 -7.33
N SER A 90 5.28 17.87 -7.56
CA SER A 90 5.13 19.33 -7.65
C SER A 90 5.50 20.03 -6.36
N ALA A 91 5.01 19.55 -5.21
CA ALA A 91 5.32 20.11 -3.89
C ALA A 91 6.81 20.01 -3.53
N CYS A 92 7.47 18.93 -3.96
CA CYS A 92 8.90 18.71 -3.77
C CYS A 92 9.78 19.40 -4.83
N GLY A 93 9.19 19.98 -5.88
CA GLY A 93 9.94 20.60 -6.98
C GLY A 93 10.76 19.59 -7.81
N THR A 94 10.34 18.32 -7.88
CA THR A 94 11.01 17.28 -8.67
C THR A 94 10.18 16.88 -9.87
N ASP A 95 10.85 16.55 -10.97
CA ASP A 95 10.27 15.93 -12.16
C ASP A 95 10.68 14.46 -12.30
N CYS A 96 11.56 13.97 -11.43
CA CYS A 96 12.14 12.63 -11.48
C CYS A 96 11.49 11.72 -10.43
N VAL A 97 10.97 10.56 -10.87
CA VAL A 97 10.31 9.57 -10.02
C VAL A 97 10.89 8.19 -10.28
N VAL A 98 11.08 7.40 -9.23
CA VAL A 98 11.45 5.99 -9.33
C VAL A 98 10.26 5.14 -8.86
N ASP A 99 9.75 4.28 -9.74
CA ASP A 99 8.59 3.40 -9.50
C ASP A 99 9.11 1.98 -9.20
N LEU A 100 9.18 1.62 -7.92
CA LEU A 100 9.72 0.35 -7.44
C LEU A 100 8.61 -0.71 -7.35
N GLY A 101 8.82 -1.87 -7.98
CA GLY A 101 7.79 -2.89 -8.14
C GLY A 101 6.72 -2.45 -9.15
N CYS A 102 7.15 -1.85 -10.27
CA CYS A 102 6.24 -1.24 -11.24
C CYS A 102 5.32 -2.25 -11.96
N GLY A 103 5.61 -3.55 -11.86
CA GLY A 103 4.92 -4.64 -12.54
C GLY A 103 4.77 -4.35 -14.03
N GLU A 104 3.53 -4.37 -14.52
CA GLU A 104 3.19 -4.08 -15.92
C GLU A 104 3.49 -2.63 -16.36
N GLY A 105 3.79 -1.72 -15.41
CA GLY A 105 4.18 -0.34 -15.69
C GLY A 105 3.03 0.63 -15.92
N TYR A 106 1.78 0.28 -15.57
CA TYR A 106 0.62 1.16 -15.79
C TYR A 106 0.74 2.49 -15.05
N LEU A 107 1.23 2.48 -13.81
CA LEU A 107 1.47 3.70 -13.04
C LEU A 107 2.61 4.52 -13.65
N THR A 108 3.73 3.85 -13.98
CA THR A 108 4.87 4.44 -14.68
C THR A 108 4.43 5.20 -15.95
N GLN A 109 3.61 4.55 -16.78
CA GLN A 109 3.10 5.13 -18.02
C GLN A 109 2.14 6.30 -17.76
N ALA A 110 1.24 6.19 -16.78
CA ALA A 110 0.33 7.27 -16.42
C ALA A 110 1.06 8.53 -15.95
N LEU A 111 2.08 8.37 -15.10
CA LEU A 111 2.92 9.46 -14.58
C LEU A 111 3.68 10.18 -15.70
N SER A 112 4.30 9.42 -16.61
CA SER A 112 5.02 9.98 -17.75
C SER A 112 4.07 10.67 -18.74
N PHE A 113 3.01 9.99 -19.17
CA PHE A 113 2.13 10.49 -20.22
C PHE A 113 1.21 11.63 -19.77
N MET A 114 0.62 11.53 -18.58
CA MET A 114 -0.42 12.48 -18.13
C MET A 114 0.14 13.68 -17.36
N TYR A 115 1.30 13.50 -16.72
CA TYR A 115 1.90 14.49 -15.83
C TYR A 115 3.30 14.93 -16.28
N GLY A 116 3.85 14.33 -17.35
CA GLY A 116 5.14 14.74 -17.92
C GLY A 116 6.34 14.42 -17.03
N LEU A 117 6.20 13.51 -16.07
CA LEU A 117 7.27 13.15 -15.15
C LEU A 117 8.27 12.20 -15.82
N ARG A 118 9.56 12.36 -15.50
CA ARG A 118 10.63 11.42 -15.89
C ARG A 118 10.63 10.26 -14.91
N VAL A 119 10.05 9.13 -15.33
CA VAL A 119 9.87 7.96 -14.46
C VAL A 119 10.81 6.83 -14.87
N THR A 120 11.52 6.27 -13.89
CA THR A 120 12.27 5.02 -14.02
C THR A 120 11.53 3.92 -13.27
N GLY A 121 10.93 2.98 -13.99
CA GLY A 121 10.33 1.77 -13.41
C GLY A 121 11.38 0.70 -13.14
N VAL A 122 11.33 0.09 -11.97
CA VAL A 122 12.22 -1.02 -11.57
C VAL A 122 11.34 -2.16 -11.07
N ASP A 123 11.51 -3.34 -11.63
CA ASP A 123 10.86 -4.56 -11.15
C ASP A 123 11.86 -5.72 -11.14
N CYS A 124 11.58 -6.75 -10.34
CA CYS A 124 12.42 -7.95 -10.23
C CYS A 124 12.02 -9.05 -11.22
N GLN A 125 11.01 -8.84 -12.06
CA GLN A 125 10.66 -9.79 -13.12
C GLN A 125 11.59 -9.63 -14.33
N GLU A 126 12.39 -10.67 -14.61
CA GLU A 126 13.32 -10.71 -15.75
C GLU A 126 12.60 -10.88 -17.11
N ASP A 127 11.35 -11.36 -17.11
CA ASP A 127 10.68 -11.78 -18.33
C ASP A 127 9.57 -10.82 -18.77
N ARG A 128 9.96 -9.81 -19.56
CA ARG A 128 9.05 -9.23 -20.54
C ARG A 128 9.60 -9.48 -21.93
N LYS A 129 9.01 -10.41 -22.67
CA LYS A 129 9.14 -10.42 -24.13
C LYS A 129 8.56 -9.10 -24.63
N ALA A 130 9.41 -8.29 -25.24
CA ALA A 130 8.98 -7.10 -25.95
C ALA A 130 8.06 -7.54 -27.11
N GLY A 131 6.85 -6.96 -27.16
CA GLY A 131 6.00 -6.88 -28.35
C GLY A 131 5.50 -8.19 -28.93
#